data_AF-A0A0M3IXR6-F1
#
_entry.id   AF-A0A0M3IXR6-F1
#
_cell.length_a   1.000
_cell.length_b   1.000
_cell.length_c   1.000
_cell.angle_alpha   90.00
_cell.angle_beta   90.00
_cell.angle_gamma   90.00
#
_symmetry.space_group_name_H-M   'P 1'
#
loop_
_entity.id
_entity.type
_entity.pdbx_description
1 polymer ?
#
loop_
_entity_poly.entity_id
_entity_poly.type
_entity_poly.pdbx_seq_one_letter_code
_entity_poly.pdbx_strand_id
1 'polypeptide(L)'
;MAVLRSRHCFRCHPTIGACSCRAGFTGASCDSICPLSYYGENCAKKCDCALGTGSQCDPVTSCADMSLWRQTTTTFFDVLPTYFTCRCHPTIGACSCRAGFTGASCDSICPLSYYGENCAKKCDCALGTGSQCDPVNGTCFCAPGYRGPR
;
A
#
# COMPACT_ATOMS: atom_id res chain seq x y z
N MET A 1 18.17 2.44 -19.41
CA MET A 1 16.92 3.18 -19.12
C MET A 1 16.48 2.78 -17.72
N ALA A 2 16.33 3.75 -16.81
CA ALA A 2 16.32 3.53 -15.37
C ALA A 2 14.97 3.03 -14.86
N VAL A 3 14.99 1.94 -14.08
CA VAL A 3 13.84 1.46 -13.30
C VAL A 3 13.63 2.47 -12.16
N LEU A 4 12.52 3.21 -12.13
CA LEU A 4 12.15 4.00 -10.95
C LEU A 4 11.81 3.02 -9.81
N ARG A 5 12.79 2.76 -8.96
CA ARG A 5 12.78 1.67 -7.98
C ARG A 5 12.45 2.17 -6.58
N SER A 6 11.52 3.12 -6.49
CA SER A 6 11.31 3.87 -5.26
C SER A 6 10.07 3.39 -4.52
N ARG A 7 10.26 3.06 -3.24
CA ARG A 7 9.22 2.50 -2.36
C ARG A 7 8.13 3.53 -2.00
N HIS A 8 8.39 4.79 -2.28
CA HIS A 8 7.48 5.91 -2.01
C HIS A 8 6.61 6.27 -3.23
N CYS A 9 6.71 5.50 -4.31
CA CYS A 9 5.80 5.59 -5.44
C CYS A 9 4.51 4.82 -5.15
N PHE A 10 3.37 5.51 -5.05
CA PHE A 10 2.07 4.87 -4.81
C PHE A 10 1.31 4.59 -6.12
N ARG A 11 1.47 5.45 -7.14
CA ARG A 11 0.83 5.28 -8.45
C ARG A 11 1.76 5.72 -9.57
N CYS A 12 1.75 5.00 -10.69
CA CYS A 12 2.47 5.42 -11.90
C CYS A 12 1.49 5.92 -12.95
N HIS A 13 1.80 7.05 -13.58
CA HIS A 13 1.01 7.58 -14.68
C HIS A 13 1.25 6.74 -15.94
N PRO A 14 0.21 6.12 -16.52
CA PRO A 14 0.36 5.12 -17.57
C PRO A 14 0.89 5.68 -18.89
N THR A 15 0.73 6.98 -19.17
CA THR A 15 1.13 7.59 -20.44
C THR A 15 2.45 8.37 -20.41
N ILE A 16 2.90 8.84 -19.24
CA ILE A 16 4.10 9.70 -19.12
C ILE A 16 5.17 9.08 -18.22
N GLY A 17 4.89 7.97 -17.54
CA GLY A 17 5.84 7.31 -16.65
C GLY A 17 6.19 8.09 -15.38
N ALA A 18 5.47 9.19 -15.09
CA ALA A 18 5.63 9.97 -13.87
C ALA A 18 5.04 9.20 -12.67
N CYS A 19 5.71 9.30 -11.53
CA CYS A 19 5.26 8.70 -10.30
C CYS A 19 4.48 9.70 -9.42
N SER A 20 3.36 9.26 -8.84
CA SER A 20 2.68 9.93 -7.73
C SER A 20 3.25 9.45 -6.40
N CYS A 21 3.85 10.38 -5.66
CA CYS A 21 4.54 10.13 -4.41
C CYS A 21 3.58 10.02 -3.22
N ARG A 22 3.90 9.10 -2.30
CA ARG A 22 3.28 9.02 -0.99
C ARG A 22 3.51 10.32 -0.21
N ALA A 23 2.64 10.56 0.78
CA ALA A 23 2.77 11.69 1.68
C ALA A 23 4.16 11.74 2.33
N GLY A 24 4.77 12.93 2.31
CA GLY A 24 6.13 13.16 2.81
C GLY A 24 7.23 13.06 1.75
N PHE A 25 6.92 12.66 0.53
CA PHE A 25 7.91 12.47 -0.54
C PHE A 25 7.57 13.22 -1.83
N THR A 26 8.59 13.56 -2.60
CA THR A 26 8.53 14.29 -3.88
C THR A 26 9.68 13.95 -4.82
N GLY A 27 9.66 14.55 -6.01
CA GLY A 27 10.60 14.34 -7.10
C GLY A 27 10.11 13.31 -8.10
N ALA A 28 10.78 13.25 -9.26
CA ALA A 28 10.41 12.32 -10.34
C ALA A 28 10.36 10.87 -9.87
N SER A 29 11.25 10.50 -8.93
CA SER A 29 11.34 9.17 -8.32
C SER A 29 10.77 9.06 -6.92
N CYS A 30 10.24 10.12 -6.29
CA CYS A 30 9.77 10.07 -4.90
C CYS A 30 10.82 9.67 -3.85
N ASP A 31 12.11 9.87 -4.13
CA ASP A 31 13.19 9.60 -3.17
C ASP A 31 13.53 10.80 -2.29
N SER A 32 12.99 11.97 -2.61
CA SER A 32 13.22 13.21 -1.87
C SER A 32 12.11 13.45 -0.87
N ILE A 33 12.45 13.87 0.35
CA ILE A 33 11.47 14.28 1.35
C ILE A 33 10.90 15.65 0.96
N CYS A 34 9.70 15.98 1.44
CA CYS A 34 9.10 17.30 1.19
C CYS A 34 10.02 18.46 1.59
N PRO A 35 10.01 19.56 0.81
CA PRO A 35 10.65 20.80 1.20
C PRO A 35 10.11 21.32 2.54
N LEU A 36 10.92 22.11 3.24
CA LEU A 36 10.50 22.79 4.45
C LEU A 36 9.20 23.58 4.18
N SER A 37 8.24 23.44 5.09
CA SER A 37 6.90 24.05 5.00
C SER A 37 5.94 23.41 3.98
N TYR A 38 6.21 22.20 3.48
CA TYR A 38 5.27 21.46 2.64
C TYR A 38 5.02 20.04 3.18
N TYR A 39 3.82 19.53 2.95
CA TYR A 39 3.40 18.20 3.42
C TYR A 39 2.38 17.52 2.49
N GLY A 40 2.13 16.24 2.76
CA GLY A 40 1.11 15.45 2.05
C GLY A 40 1.61 14.85 0.73
N GLU A 41 0.70 14.27 -0.06
CA GLU A 41 1.02 13.61 -1.33
C GLU A 41 1.64 14.59 -2.33
N ASN A 42 2.75 14.19 -2.95
CA ASN A 42 3.57 15.05 -3.83
C ASN A 42 3.95 16.41 -3.21
N CYS A 43 3.85 16.56 -1.87
CA CYS A 43 4.03 17.83 -1.16
C CYS A 43 3.10 18.95 -1.67
N ALA A 44 1.88 18.60 -2.06
CA ALA A 44 0.92 19.54 -2.66
C ALA A 44 0.38 20.58 -1.66
N LYS A 45 0.54 20.37 -0.35
CA LYS A 45 0.00 21.26 0.70
C LYS A 45 1.13 22.02 1.38
N LYS A 46 0.88 23.30 1.68
CA LYS A 46 1.79 24.15 2.46
C LYS A 46 1.41 24.11 3.95
N CYS A 47 2.41 24.05 4.81
CA CYS A 47 2.24 24.18 6.25
C CYS A 47 2.04 25.65 6.61
N ASP A 48 0.87 25.95 7.16
CA ASP A 48 0.55 27.25 7.74
C ASP A 48 0.63 27.16 9.27
N CYS A 49 1.80 26.75 9.80
CA CYS A 49 2.03 26.64 11.23
C CYS A 49 2.19 28.04 11.82
N ALA A 50 1.44 28.36 12.88
CA ALA A 50 1.61 29.60 13.61
C ALA A 50 3.02 29.65 14.20
N LEU A 51 3.87 30.52 13.63
CA LEU A 51 5.23 30.77 14.08
C LEU A 51 5.18 31.32 15.52
N GLY A 52 5.34 30.43 16.51
CA GLY A 52 5.32 30.84 17.91
C GLY A 52 5.25 29.72 18.96
N THR A 53 4.92 28.47 18.59
CA THR A 53 4.69 27.39 19.58
C THR A 53 5.50 26.11 19.32
N GLY A 54 6.67 26.20 18.68
CA GLY A 54 7.52 25.03 18.45
C GLY A 54 6.90 23.96 17.55
N SER A 55 5.86 24.29 16.78
CA SER A 55 5.24 23.38 15.82
C SER A 55 6.16 23.17 14.62
N GLN A 56 6.74 21.97 14.53
CA GLN A 56 7.49 21.54 13.35
C GLN A 56 6.49 21.08 12.27
N CYS A 57 6.74 21.50 11.02
CA CYS A 57 5.99 21.01 9.87
C CYS A 57 6.42 19.57 9.61
N ASP A 58 5.54 18.61 9.93
CA ASP A 58 5.72 17.22 9.57
C ASP A 58 5.38 17.02 8.08
N PRO A 59 6.28 16.43 7.29
CA PRO A 59 6.11 16.30 5.85
C PRO A 59 5.00 15.33 5.45
N VAL A 60 4.52 14.46 6.35
CA VAL A 60 3.42 13.52 6.08
C VAL A 60 2.07 14.13 6.45
N THR A 61 1.99 14.83 7.60
CA THR A 61 0.72 15.13 8.27
C THR A 61 0.37 16.61 8.43
N SER A 62 1.33 17.54 8.40
CA SER A 62 1.24 18.99 8.73
C SER A 62 1.84 19.37 10.08
N CYS A 63 1.38 20.44 10.72
CA CYS A 63 2.00 20.98 11.94
C CYS A 63 1.79 20.05 13.14
N ALA A 64 2.86 19.59 13.78
CA ALA A 64 2.74 18.84 15.03
C ALA A 64 2.56 19.81 16.22
N ASP A 65 1.40 19.75 16.88
CA ASP A 65 1.20 20.33 18.21
C ASP A 65 1.63 19.30 19.26
N MET A 66 2.50 19.70 20.21
CA MET A 66 3.07 18.80 21.23
C MET A 66 2.04 18.32 22.27
N SER A 67 0.75 18.63 22.09
CA SER A 67 -0.36 18.33 23.01
C SER A 67 -1.21 17.09 22.64
N LEU A 68 -0.98 16.42 21.50
CA LEU A 68 -1.80 15.27 21.07
C LEU A 68 -1.10 13.90 21.06
N TRP A 69 0.03 13.73 21.74
CA TRP A 69 0.66 12.40 21.88
C TRP A 69 -0.09 11.44 22.82
N ARG A 70 -1.24 11.83 23.38
CA ARG A 70 -1.97 11.04 24.39
C ARG A 70 -3.33 10.50 23.99
N GLN A 71 -3.73 10.50 22.71
CA GLN A 71 -5.06 9.96 22.37
C GLN A 71 -5.38 9.66 20.90
N THR A 72 -4.40 9.38 20.04
CA THR A 72 -4.69 8.50 18.91
C THR A 72 -4.34 7.10 19.35
N THR A 73 -5.34 6.40 19.91
CA THR A 73 -5.39 4.93 19.83
C THR A 73 -5.40 4.59 18.35
N THR A 74 -4.20 4.57 17.78
CA THR A 74 -3.88 3.93 16.51
C THR A 74 -4.24 2.48 16.74
N THR A 75 -5.44 2.12 16.30
CA THR A 75 -5.89 0.75 16.31
C THR A 75 -4.83 -0.10 15.67
N PHE A 76 -4.58 -1.23 16.32
CA PHE A 76 -3.66 -2.33 16.11
C PHE A 76 -3.52 -2.89 14.66
N PHE A 77 -4.00 -2.19 13.63
CA PHE A 77 -3.78 -2.51 12.21
C PHE A 77 -2.53 -1.85 11.59
N ASP A 78 -1.86 -0.91 12.27
CA ASP A 78 -0.63 -0.29 11.76
C ASP A 78 0.67 -1.05 12.11
N VAL A 79 0.56 -2.25 12.70
CA VAL A 79 1.71 -3.15 12.93
C VAL A 79 1.68 -4.34 11.96
N LEU A 80 1.56 -4.06 10.67
CA LEU A 80 2.23 -4.85 9.63
C LEU A 80 2.88 -3.88 8.63
N PRO A 81 4.19 -3.65 8.75
CA PRO A 81 4.89 -2.73 7.88
C PRO A 81 4.86 -3.30 6.45
N THR A 82 4.68 -2.44 5.44
CA THR A 82 5.10 -2.69 4.06
C THR A 82 4.39 -3.79 3.23
N TYR A 83 3.27 -3.52 2.54
CA TYR A 83 2.97 -4.26 1.27
C TYR A 83 1.89 -3.71 0.33
N PHE A 84 1.68 -2.39 0.21
CA PHE A 84 1.14 -1.88 -1.06
C PHE A 84 2.29 -1.75 -2.06
N THR A 85 2.65 -2.84 -2.74
CA THR A 85 3.66 -2.78 -3.82
C THR A 85 3.02 -3.17 -5.14
N CYS A 86 2.64 -2.15 -5.90
CA CYS A 86 2.47 -2.26 -7.33
C CYS A 86 3.86 -2.27 -7.98
N ARG A 87 4.31 -3.42 -8.49
CA ARG A 87 5.50 -3.47 -9.34
C ARG A 87 5.05 -3.38 -10.79
N CYS A 88 4.97 -2.16 -11.34
CA CYS A 88 4.41 -1.94 -12.66
C CYS A 88 5.42 -2.12 -13.79
N HIS A 89 4.99 -2.78 -14.86
CA HIS A 89 5.79 -2.99 -16.06
C HIS A 89 5.75 -1.74 -16.93
N PRO A 90 6.91 -1.11 -17.24
CA PRO A 90 6.97 0.22 -17.84
C PRO A 90 6.41 0.29 -19.28
N THR A 91 6.35 -0.83 -20.01
CA THR A 91 5.88 -0.87 -21.40
C THR A 91 4.47 -1.38 -21.61
N ILE A 92 3.86 -2.03 -20.60
CA ILE A 92 2.57 -2.72 -20.76
C ILE A 92 1.50 -2.07 -19.86
N GLY A 93 1.89 -1.23 -18.89
CA GLY A 93 0.97 -0.64 -17.91
C GLY A 93 0.39 -1.64 -16.91
N ALA A 94 0.79 -2.91 -16.96
CA ALA A 94 0.35 -3.96 -16.05
C ALA A 94 1.12 -3.88 -14.73
N CYS A 95 0.40 -3.75 -13.61
CA CYS A 95 0.98 -3.77 -12.27
C CYS A 95 0.98 -5.20 -11.71
N SER A 96 2.14 -5.65 -11.24
CA SER A 96 2.28 -6.93 -10.55
C SER A 96 2.04 -6.72 -9.06
N CYS A 97 0.95 -7.30 -8.57
CA CYS A 97 0.54 -7.33 -7.18
C CYS A 97 1.21 -8.47 -6.42
N ARG A 98 1.51 -8.21 -5.15
CA ARG A 98 1.95 -9.25 -4.22
C ARG A 98 0.86 -10.31 -4.03
N ALA A 99 1.29 -11.44 -3.51
CA ALA A 99 0.40 -12.53 -3.16
C ALA A 99 -0.72 -12.06 -2.22
N GLY A 100 -1.96 -12.40 -2.57
CA GLY A 100 -3.16 -11.99 -1.84
C GLY A 100 -3.86 -10.75 -2.37
N PHE A 101 -3.29 -10.05 -3.36
CA PHE A 101 -3.84 -8.81 -3.91
C PHE A 101 -3.95 -8.82 -5.43
N THR A 102 -4.89 -8.02 -5.95
CA THR A 102 -5.21 -7.83 -7.36
C THR A 102 -5.80 -6.44 -7.61
N GLY A 103 -6.12 -6.16 -8.88
CA GLY A 103 -6.58 -4.87 -9.37
C GLY A 103 -5.43 -4.01 -9.89
N ALA A 104 -5.79 -2.97 -10.66
CA ALA A 104 -4.82 -2.11 -11.34
C ALA A 104 -3.83 -1.41 -10.39
N SER A 105 -4.25 -1.18 -9.15
CA SER A 105 -3.48 -0.52 -8.09
C SER A 105 -3.14 -1.47 -6.92
N CYS A 106 -3.50 -2.76 -7.01
CA CYS A 106 -3.32 -3.76 -5.95
C CYS A 106 -4.06 -3.48 -4.62
N ASP A 107 -5.17 -2.73 -4.67
CA ASP A 107 -6.02 -2.44 -3.50
C ASP A 107 -7.05 -3.51 -3.19
N SER A 108 -7.29 -4.42 -4.13
CA SER A 108 -8.32 -5.46 -3.96
C SER A 108 -7.67 -6.75 -3.47
N ILE A 109 -8.26 -7.38 -2.45
CA ILE A 109 -7.84 -8.72 -2.01
C ILE A 109 -8.26 -9.74 -3.07
N CYS A 110 -7.53 -10.86 -3.15
CA CYS A 110 -7.90 -11.94 -4.04
C CYS A 110 -9.33 -12.44 -3.81
N PRO A 111 -10.08 -12.74 -4.88
CA PRO A 111 -11.35 -13.42 -4.76
C PRO A 111 -11.15 -14.79 -4.10
N LEU A 112 -12.18 -15.26 -3.37
CA LEU A 112 -12.16 -16.46 -2.52
C LEU A 112 -11.72 -17.78 -3.20
N SER A 113 -11.63 -17.80 -4.52
CA SER A 113 -11.23 -18.97 -5.31
C SER A 113 -9.80 -18.87 -5.87
N TYR A 114 -9.06 -17.81 -5.53
CA TYR A 114 -7.75 -17.51 -6.09
C TYR A 114 -6.75 -17.06 -5.02
N TYR A 115 -5.48 -17.31 -5.29
CA TYR A 115 -4.37 -16.99 -4.40
C TYR A 115 -3.08 -16.69 -5.17
N GLY A 116 -2.06 -16.23 -4.45
CA GLY A 116 -0.75 -15.93 -5.01
C GLY A 116 -0.69 -14.57 -5.71
N GLU A 117 0.44 -14.28 -6.36
CA GLU A 117 0.68 -12.99 -7.02
C GLU A 117 -0.35 -12.71 -8.11
N ASN A 118 -0.92 -11.50 -8.11
CA ASN A 118 -2.05 -11.11 -8.97
C ASN A 118 -3.26 -12.07 -8.89
N CYS A 119 -3.35 -12.91 -7.85
CA CYS A 119 -4.34 -13.98 -7.76
C CYS A 119 -4.31 -14.92 -8.97
N ALA A 120 -3.12 -15.16 -9.54
CA ALA A 120 -2.96 -15.95 -10.76
C ALA A 120 -3.20 -17.45 -10.55
N LYS A 121 -3.20 -17.93 -9.30
CA LYS A 121 -3.41 -19.35 -8.99
C LYS A 121 -4.83 -19.56 -8.47
N LYS A 122 -5.50 -20.61 -8.96
CA LYS A 122 -6.81 -21.01 -8.47
C LYS A 122 -6.66 -21.95 -7.28
N CYS A 123 -7.43 -21.72 -6.23
CA CYS A 123 -7.45 -22.57 -5.06
C CYS A 123 -7.98 -23.97 -5.42
N ASP A 124 -7.31 -24.99 -4.90
CA ASP A 124 -7.58 -26.40 -5.15
C ASP A 124 -8.22 -27.07 -3.92
N CYS A 125 -9.02 -26.29 -3.18
CA CYS A 125 -9.81 -26.77 -2.04
C CYS A 125 -11.09 -27.42 -2.56
N ALA A 126 -11.62 -28.41 -1.84
CA ALA A 126 -12.86 -29.08 -2.19
C ALA A 126 -14.02 -28.08 -2.30
N LEU A 127 -14.39 -27.72 -3.53
CA LEU A 127 -15.48 -26.80 -3.85
C LEU A 127 -16.81 -27.41 -3.36
N GLY A 128 -17.44 -26.78 -2.35
CA GLY A 128 -18.78 -27.16 -1.89
C GLY A 128 -18.96 -27.31 -0.37
N THR A 129 -17.90 -27.29 0.43
CA THR A 129 -17.97 -27.48 1.90
C THR A 129 -17.90 -26.19 2.73
N GLY A 130 -17.91 -25.02 2.08
CA GLY A 130 -17.67 -23.73 2.76
C GLY A 130 -16.21 -23.50 3.15
N SER A 131 -15.29 -24.26 2.55
CA SER A 131 -13.84 -24.10 2.71
C SER A 131 -13.36 -22.82 2.01
N GLN A 132 -12.54 -22.03 2.71
CA GLN A 132 -11.92 -20.82 2.19
C GLN A 132 -10.42 -21.05 2.02
N CYS A 133 -9.82 -20.53 0.96
CA CYS A 133 -8.37 -20.55 0.84
C CYS A 133 -7.75 -19.23 1.31
N ASP A 134 -6.59 -19.33 1.93
CA ASP A 134 -5.72 -18.19 2.20
C ASP A 134 -5.32 -17.53 0.87
N PRO A 135 -5.62 -16.23 0.66
CA PRO A 135 -5.34 -15.55 -0.59
C PRO A 135 -3.83 -15.38 -0.85
N VAL A 136 -2.97 -15.49 0.17
CA VAL A 136 -1.52 -15.33 0.03
C VAL A 136 -0.87 -16.64 -0.39
N ASN A 137 -1.12 -17.73 0.34
CA ASN A 137 -0.39 -18.99 0.16
C ASN A 137 -1.25 -20.14 -0.40
N GLY A 138 -2.57 -19.98 -0.46
CA GLY A 138 -3.51 -20.99 -0.98
C GLY A 138 -3.87 -22.10 0.02
N THR A 139 -3.54 -21.94 1.30
CA THR A 139 -3.88 -22.90 2.36
C THR A 139 -5.39 -22.98 2.54
N CYS A 140 -5.96 -24.18 2.53
CA CYS A 140 -7.39 -24.37 2.72
C CYS A 140 -7.76 -24.36 4.22
N PHE A 141 -8.69 -23.50 4.59
CA PHE A 141 -9.38 -23.50 5.87
C PHE A 141 -10.69 -24.25 5.71
N CYS A 142 -10.75 -25.43 6.31
CA CYS A 142 -11.95 -26.28 6.30
C CYS A 142 -12.99 -25.78 7.32
N ALA A 143 -14.27 -25.94 6.99
CA ALA A 143 -15.34 -25.70 7.94
C ALA A 143 -15.22 -26.66 9.15
N PRO A 144 -15.75 -26.27 10.33
CA PRO A 144 -15.74 -27.12 11.52
C PRO A 144 -16.29 -28.51 11.21
N GLY A 145 -15.51 -29.56 11.50
CA GLY A 145 -15.88 -30.96 11.23
C GLY A 145 -15.21 -31.60 10.01
N TYR A 146 -14.50 -30.83 9.19
CA TYR A 146 -13.75 -31.34 8.03
C TYR A 146 -12.24 -31.25 8.29
N ARG A 147 -11.48 -32.30 7.92
CA ARG A 147 -10.01 -32.34 8.01
C ARG A 147 -9.44 -32.96 6.74
N GLY A 148 -8.43 -32.32 6.18
CA GLY A 148 -7.76 -32.79 4.96
C GLY A 148 -6.87 -31.70 4.36
N PRO A 149 -5.91 -32.07 3.50
CA PRO A 149 -5.05 -31.10 2.81
C PRO A 149 -5.73 -30.38 1.64
N ARG A 150 -6.93 -30.83 1.21
CA ARG A 150 -7.73 -30.30 0.10
C ARG A 150 -9.22 -30.50 0.37
#